data_AF-A0A936G7G2-F1
#
_entry.id   AF-A0A936G7G2-F1
#
_cell.length_a   1.000
_cell.length_b   1.000
_cell.length_c   1.000
_cell.angle_alpha   90.00
_cell.angle_beta   90.00
_cell.angle_gamma   90.00
#
_symmetry.space_group_name_H-M   'P 1'
#
loop_
_entity.id
_entity.type
_entity.pdbx_description
1 polymer ?
#
loop_
_entity_poly.entity_id
_entity_poly.type
_entity_poly.pdbx_seq_one_letter_code
_entity_poly.pdbx_strand_id
1 'polypeptide(L)'
;MSNNLETVATLFDYAIQLEKAVETMYRQLGKLFAQDHDVVKFWNHFADEERGHASYLERIRKGVDIKRLSEPADDKMIQDVHMCLNASSPKRLDDIQNFEDAYQLAVELENSETNAIFEFMIENFSADELTKSQKFLKIQLSNHLDGLIKELPSRYGSSIARQNLTAVK
;
A
#
# COMPACT_ATOMS: atom_id res chain seq x y z
N MET A 1 -26.59 19.73 -8.00
CA MET A 1 -25.71 19.15 -6.96
C MET A 1 -24.39 19.87 -7.08
N SER A 2 -23.91 20.51 -6.03
CA SER A 2 -22.60 21.18 -6.08
C SER A 2 -21.54 20.11 -6.28
N ASN A 3 -20.79 20.16 -7.39
CA ASN A 3 -19.53 19.44 -7.51
C ASN A 3 -18.61 20.01 -6.43
N ASN A 4 -18.54 19.35 -5.27
CA ASN A 4 -17.38 19.53 -4.40
C ASN A 4 -16.23 18.89 -5.15
N LEU A 5 -15.46 19.71 -5.87
CA LEU A 5 -14.20 19.28 -6.46
C LEU A 5 -13.30 18.81 -5.32
N GLU A 6 -12.86 17.57 -5.38
CA GLU A 6 -11.91 17.03 -4.41
C GLU A 6 -10.59 17.78 -4.56
N THR A 7 -9.94 18.04 -3.42
CA THR A 7 -8.74 18.90 -3.37
C THR A 7 -7.49 18.06 -3.23
N VAL A 8 -6.32 18.66 -3.45
CA VAL A 8 -5.03 18.03 -3.16
C VAL A 8 -4.98 17.53 -1.70
N ALA A 9 -5.56 18.27 -0.74
CA ALA A 9 -5.68 17.80 0.64
C ALA A 9 -6.48 16.50 0.76
N THR A 10 -7.59 16.39 0.03
CA THR A 10 -8.42 15.19 -0.04
C THR A 10 -7.65 14.02 -0.63
N LEU A 11 -6.88 14.26 -1.69
CA LEU A 11 -6.04 13.24 -2.32
C LEU A 11 -4.93 12.74 -1.37
N PHE A 12 -4.31 13.62 -0.59
CA PHE A 12 -3.41 13.21 0.50
C PHE A 12 -4.12 12.33 1.52
N ASP A 13 -5.34 12.70 1.93
CA ASP A 13 -6.11 11.93 2.92
C ASP A 13 -6.45 10.53 2.40
N TYR A 14 -6.77 10.38 1.10
CA TYR A 14 -6.99 9.08 0.47
C TYR A 14 -5.70 8.27 0.33
N ALA A 15 -4.59 8.88 -0.07
CA ALA A 15 -3.30 8.19 -0.12
C ALA A 15 -2.91 7.66 1.28
N ILE A 16 -3.01 8.48 2.32
CA ILE A 16 -2.74 8.06 3.71
C ILE A 16 -3.71 6.95 4.16
N GLN A 17 -4.97 7.02 3.74
CA GLN A 17 -5.95 5.97 4.03
C GLN A 17 -5.61 4.65 3.35
N LEU A 18 -5.12 4.68 2.11
CA LEU A 18 -4.71 3.51 1.36
C LEU A 18 -3.59 2.77 2.09
N GLU A 19 -2.50 3.47 2.43
CA GLU A 19 -1.37 2.92 3.19
C GLU A 19 -1.82 2.24 4.50
N LYS A 20 -2.74 2.89 5.24
CA LYS A 20 -3.28 2.34 6.49
C LYS A 20 -4.19 1.12 6.28
N ALA A 21 -4.93 1.09 5.17
CA ALA A 21 -5.76 -0.04 4.79
C ALA A 21 -4.88 -1.24 4.43
N VAL A 22 -3.80 -1.03 3.67
CA VAL A 22 -2.84 -2.07 3.30
C VAL A 22 -2.05 -2.55 4.52
N GLU A 23 -1.61 -1.67 5.42
CA GLU A 23 -1.06 -2.06 6.74
C GLU A 23 -2.01 -3.02 7.46
N THR A 24 -3.28 -2.63 7.58
CA THR A 24 -4.29 -3.40 8.31
C THR A 24 -4.48 -4.77 7.69
N MET A 25 -4.53 -4.83 6.37
CA MET A 25 -4.67 -6.05 5.61
C MET A 25 -3.47 -6.98 5.81
N TYR A 26 -2.23 -6.48 5.74
CA TYR A 26 -1.05 -7.28 6.05
C TYR A 26 -1.07 -7.83 7.47
N ARG A 27 -1.50 -7.04 8.46
CA ARG A 27 -1.68 -7.56 9.83
C ARG A 27 -2.74 -8.67 9.91
N GLN A 28 -3.80 -8.57 9.11
CA GLN A 28 -4.82 -9.61 9.06
C GLN A 28 -4.33 -10.86 8.33
N LEU A 29 -3.54 -10.74 7.26
CA LEU A 29 -2.85 -11.86 6.64
C LEU A 29 -1.94 -12.58 7.63
N GLY A 30 -1.18 -11.84 8.45
CA GLY A 30 -0.41 -12.42 9.56
C GLY A 30 -1.26 -13.27 10.51
N LYS A 31 -2.49 -12.83 10.82
CA LYS A 31 -3.42 -13.60 11.67
C LYS A 31 -3.95 -14.86 10.98
N LEU A 32 -4.27 -14.78 9.68
CA LEU A 32 -4.72 -15.93 8.88
C LEU A 32 -3.66 -17.03 8.77
N PHE A 33 -2.39 -16.74 9.01
CA PHE A 33 -1.31 -17.72 8.98
C PHE A 33 -0.56 -17.82 10.31
N ALA A 34 -1.25 -17.56 11.43
CA ALA A 34 -0.65 -17.52 12.77
C ALA A 34 0.09 -18.79 13.20
N GLN A 35 -0.18 -19.93 12.56
CA GLN A 35 0.51 -21.20 12.78
C GLN A 35 1.96 -21.22 12.24
N ASP A 36 2.32 -20.31 11.33
CA ASP A 36 3.66 -20.21 10.76
C ASP A 36 4.31 -18.88 11.13
N HIS A 37 5.29 -18.94 12.05
CA HIS A 37 5.96 -17.77 12.57
C HIS A 37 6.73 -16.96 11.51
N ASP A 38 7.29 -17.61 10.49
CA ASP A 38 8.04 -16.88 9.46
C ASP A 38 7.09 -16.13 8.52
N VAL A 39 5.94 -16.72 8.20
CA VAL A 39 4.89 -16.03 7.42
C VAL A 39 4.28 -14.88 8.21
N VAL A 40 4.05 -15.05 9.51
CA VAL A 40 3.61 -13.96 10.40
C VAL A 40 4.64 -12.82 10.40
N LYS A 41 5.92 -13.15 10.54
CA LYS A 41 7.00 -12.16 10.53
C LYS A 41 7.08 -11.43 9.19
N PHE A 42 6.96 -12.16 8.08
CA PHE A 42 6.93 -11.62 6.73
C PHE A 42 5.80 -10.59 6.58
N TRP A 43 4.56 -10.93 6.90
CA TRP A 43 3.45 -9.98 6.79
C TRP A 43 3.54 -8.81 7.76
N ASN A 44 4.04 -9.01 8.97
CA ASN A 44 4.26 -7.90 9.91
C ASN A 44 5.33 -6.92 9.42
N HIS A 45 6.34 -7.40 8.69
CA HIS A 45 7.35 -6.52 8.11
C HIS A 45 6.72 -5.55 7.11
N PHE A 46 5.98 -6.06 6.12
CA PHE A 46 5.25 -5.23 5.15
C PHE A 46 4.26 -4.28 5.84
N ALA A 47 3.51 -4.76 6.83
CA ALA A 47 2.62 -3.89 7.61
C ALA A 47 3.33 -2.73 8.32
N ASP A 48 4.59 -2.94 8.76
CA ASP A 48 5.40 -1.88 9.37
C ASP A 48 5.98 -0.93 8.32
N GLU A 49 6.25 -1.39 7.09
CA GLU A 49 6.61 -0.53 5.96
C GLU A 49 5.46 0.42 5.60
N GLU A 50 4.24 -0.09 5.39
CA GLU A 50 3.08 0.77 5.05
C GLU A 50 2.73 1.79 6.13
N ARG A 51 2.91 1.43 7.41
CA ARG A 51 2.80 2.39 8.51
C ARG A 51 3.81 3.54 8.34
N GLY A 52 5.02 3.20 7.93
CA GLY A 52 6.08 4.16 7.63
C GLY A 52 5.68 5.11 6.50
N HIS A 53 5.02 4.61 5.46
CA HIS A 53 4.56 5.41 4.31
C HIS A 53 3.43 6.34 4.69
N ALA A 54 2.41 5.85 5.40
CA ALA A 54 1.35 6.68 5.95
C ALA A 54 1.92 7.83 6.79
N SER A 55 2.86 7.52 7.69
CA SER A 55 3.52 8.52 8.55
C SER A 55 4.34 9.53 7.74
N TYR A 56 4.98 9.08 6.65
CA TYR A 56 5.72 9.93 5.74
C TYR A 56 4.80 10.91 5.01
N LEU A 57 3.71 10.42 4.42
CA LEU A 57 2.71 11.22 3.72
C LEU A 57 2.06 12.24 4.66
N GLU A 58 1.74 11.86 5.90
CA GLU A 58 1.25 12.78 6.93
C GLU A 58 2.24 13.92 7.22
N ARG A 59 3.54 13.61 7.26
CA ARG A 59 4.59 14.61 7.46
C ARG A 59 4.70 15.55 6.27
N ILE A 60 4.63 15.02 5.04
CA ILE A 60 4.69 15.85 3.84
C ILE A 60 3.47 16.77 3.79
N ARG A 61 2.25 16.25 3.98
CA ARG A 61 1.02 17.05 3.99
C ARG A 61 1.09 18.25 4.93
N LYS A 62 1.77 18.13 6.08
CA LYS A 62 1.98 19.23 7.04
C LYS A 62 2.93 20.32 6.53
N GLY A 63 3.81 20.00 5.59
CA GLY A 63 4.78 20.91 4.99
C GLY A 63 4.30 21.58 3.69
N VAL A 64 3.24 21.05 3.05
CA VAL A 64 2.66 21.63 1.83
C VAL A 64 1.93 22.94 2.13
N ASP A 65 2.09 23.93 1.26
CA ASP A 65 1.39 25.22 1.37
C ASP A 65 -0.13 25.07 1.31
N ILE A 66 -0.84 25.83 2.16
CA ILE A 66 -2.30 25.74 2.27
C ILE A 66 -3.01 26.08 0.96
N LYS A 67 -2.44 26.95 0.11
CA LYS A 67 -3.02 27.26 -1.20
C LYS A 67 -2.97 26.04 -2.09
N ARG A 68 -1.83 25.35 -2.14
CA ARG A 68 -1.69 24.10 -2.91
C ARG A 68 -2.63 23.02 -2.40
N LEU A 69 -2.73 22.84 -1.08
CA LEU A 69 -3.69 21.89 -0.48
C LEU A 69 -5.15 22.19 -0.85
N SER A 70 -5.49 23.44 -1.12
CA SER A 70 -6.84 23.87 -1.50
C SER A 70 -7.10 23.83 -3.02
N GLU A 71 -6.07 23.54 -3.83
CA GLU A 71 -6.23 23.39 -5.28
C GLU A 71 -7.01 22.10 -5.60
N PRO A 72 -7.74 22.08 -6.74
CA PRO A 72 -8.37 20.84 -7.21
C PRO A 72 -7.34 19.73 -7.40
N ALA A 73 -7.68 18.52 -6.96
CA ALA A 73 -6.93 17.32 -7.29
C ALA A 73 -7.19 16.92 -8.75
N ASP A 74 -6.29 16.10 -9.28
CA ASP A 74 -6.51 15.44 -10.57
C ASP A 74 -7.53 14.29 -10.41
N ASP A 75 -8.57 14.31 -11.24
CA ASP A 75 -9.68 13.36 -11.18
C ASP A 75 -9.25 11.91 -11.48
N LYS A 76 -8.24 11.68 -12.32
CA LYS A 76 -7.72 10.34 -12.60
C LYS A 76 -7.05 9.78 -11.34
N MET A 77 -6.25 10.60 -10.66
CA MET A 77 -5.55 10.17 -9.45
C MET A 77 -6.51 9.81 -8.32
N ILE A 78 -7.58 10.61 -8.17
CA ILE A 78 -8.68 10.30 -7.26
C ILE A 78 -9.30 8.94 -7.59
N GLN A 79 -9.59 8.68 -8.87
CA GLN A 79 -10.16 7.40 -9.30
C GLN A 79 -9.21 6.23 -9.02
N ASP A 80 -7.93 6.39 -9.32
CA ASP A 80 -6.92 5.34 -9.10
C ASP A 80 -6.78 5.00 -7.62
N VAL A 81 -6.70 6.01 -6.75
CA VAL A 81 -6.62 5.78 -5.30
C VAL A 81 -7.91 5.13 -4.78
N HIS A 82 -9.09 5.52 -5.28
CA HIS A 82 -10.34 4.84 -4.93
C HIS A 82 -10.39 3.39 -5.40
N MET A 83 -9.85 3.09 -6.59
CA MET A 83 -9.74 1.71 -7.07
C MET A 83 -8.83 0.89 -6.15
N CYS A 84 -7.68 1.43 -5.75
CA CYS A 84 -6.75 0.78 -4.82
C CYS A 84 -7.39 0.58 -3.44
N LEU A 85 -8.10 1.59 -2.92
CA LEU A 85 -8.82 1.49 -1.65
C LEU A 85 -9.86 0.35 -1.68
N ASN A 86 -10.61 0.22 -2.78
CA ASN A 86 -11.55 -0.87 -2.96
C ASN A 86 -10.84 -2.23 -3.05
N ALA A 87 -9.68 -2.30 -3.73
CA ALA A 87 -8.86 -3.51 -3.78
C ALA A 87 -8.27 -3.88 -2.41
N SER A 88 -8.01 -2.89 -1.54
CA SER A 88 -7.54 -3.08 -0.16
C SER A 88 -8.65 -3.41 0.86
N SER A 89 -9.89 -3.59 0.38
CA SER A 89 -11.04 -3.86 1.24
C SER A 89 -10.86 -5.14 2.07
N PRO A 90 -11.16 -5.12 3.38
CA PRO A 90 -11.08 -6.30 4.24
C PRO A 90 -11.89 -7.51 3.75
N LYS A 91 -12.93 -7.28 2.92
CA LYS A 91 -13.74 -8.35 2.33
C LYS A 91 -12.94 -9.27 1.41
N ARG A 92 -11.85 -8.77 0.81
CA ARG A 92 -10.95 -9.58 -0.03
C ARG A 92 -10.30 -10.72 0.75
N LEU A 93 -10.20 -10.59 2.08
CA LEU A 93 -9.63 -11.61 2.94
C LEU A 93 -10.54 -12.83 3.12
N ASP A 94 -11.85 -12.67 2.92
CA ASP A 94 -12.83 -13.77 3.08
C ASP A 94 -12.60 -14.88 2.05
N ASP A 95 -12.06 -14.52 0.89
CA ASP A 95 -11.77 -15.43 -0.23
C ASP A 95 -10.44 -16.18 -0.07
N ILE A 96 -9.58 -15.78 0.87
CA ILE A 96 -8.26 -16.38 1.07
C ILE A 96 -8.41 -17.77 1.72
N GLN A 97 -8.00 -18.81 0.99
CA GLN A 97 -7.99 -20.18 1.49
C GLN A 97 -6.58 -20.64 1.89
N ASN A 98 -5.56 -20.12 1.21
CA ASN A 98 -4.18 -20.54 1.40
C ASN A 98 -3.19 -19.38 1.17
N PHE A 99 -1.91 -19.64 1.42
CA PHE A 99 -0.88 -18.61 1.34
C PHE A 99 -0.58 -18.16 -0.10
N GLU A 100 -0.91 -18.95 -1.12
CA GLU A 100 -0.83 -18.48 -2.52
C GLU A 100 -1.88 -17.41 -2.79
N ASP A 101 -3.12 -17.59 -2.31
CA ASP A 101 -4.18 -16.58 -2.50
C ASP A 101 -3.77 -15.24 -1.85
N ALA A 102 -3.22 -15.31 -0.63
CA ALA A 102 -2.69 -14.14 0.07
C ALA A 102 -1.50 -13.49 -0.65
N TYR A 103 -0.59 -14.31 -1.18
CA TYR A 103 0.57 -13.83 -1.93
C TYR A 103 0.14 -13.13 -3.23
N GLN A 104 -0.81 -13.69 -3.98
CA GLN A 104 -1.31 -13.07 -5.21
C GLN A 104 -2.08 -11.77 -4.92
N LEU A 105 -2.86 -11.72 -3.83
CA LEU A 105 -3.49 -10.49 -3.38
C LEU A 105 -2.44 -9.41 -3.08
N ALA A 106 -1.38 -9.74 -2.35
CA ALA A 106 -0.29 -8.82 -2.06
C ALA A 106 0.36 -8.31 -3.36
N VAL A 107 0.70 -9.20 -4.30
CA VAL A 107 1.26 -8.79 -5.60
C VAL A 107 0.33 -7.84 -6.37
N GLU A 108 -0.97 -8.11 -6.40
CA GLU A 108 -1.96 -7.22 -7.04
C GLU A 108 -1.96 -5.83 -6.38
N LEU A 109 -2.01 -5.80 -5.06
CA LEU A 109 -2.04 -4.57 -4.27
C LEU A 109 -0.78 -3.75 -4.49
N GLU A 110 0.39 -4.36 -4.35
CA GLU A 110 1.66 -3.66 -4.48
C GLU A 110 1.84 -3.01 -5.84
N ASN A 111 1.40 -3.69 -6.91
CA ASN A 111 1.41 -3.10 -8.25
C ASN A 111 0.46 -1.91 -8.35
N SER A 112 -0.75 -2.01 -7.78
CA SER A 112 -1.77 -0.96 -7.87
C SER A 112 -1.40 0.27 -7.04
N GLU A 113 -0.95 0.06 -5.80
CA GLU A 113 -0.56 1.10 -4.87
C GLU A 113 0.68 1.84 -5.36
N THR A 114 1.74 1.11 -5.76
CA THR A 114 2.97 1.72 -6.27
C THR A 114 2.66 2.71 -7.40
N ASN A 115 1.77 2.35 -8.33
CA ASN A 115 1.40 3.22 -9.43
C ASN A 115 0.63 4.47 -8.93
N ALA A 116 -0.42 4.28 -8.12
CA ALA A 116 -1.25 5.38 -7.64
C ALA A 116 -0.47 6.37 -6.75
N ILE A 117 0.33 5.85 -5.81
CA ILE A 117 1.12 6.65 -4.86
C ILE A 117 2.30 7.33 -5.57
N PHE A 118 2.93 6.68 -6.55
CA PHE A 118 4.00 7.30 -7.34
C PHE A 118 3.50 8.44 -8.23
N GLU A 119 2.41 8.22 -8.97
CA GLU A 119 1.76 9.28 -9.74
C GLU A 119 1.40 10.45 -8.80
N PHE A 120 0.81 10.14 -7.64
CA PHE A 120 0.50 11.11 -6.58
C PHE A 120 1.70 11.98 -6.20
N MET A 121 2.84 11.36 -5.91
CA MET A 121 4.01 12.09 -5.46
C MET A 121 4.60 12.96 -6.57
N ILE A 122 4.70 12.48 -7.81
CA ILE A 122 5.24 13.27 -8.94
C ILE A 122 4.45 14.56 -9.15
N GLU A 123 3.12 14.47 -9.15
CA GLU A 123 2.26 15.60 -9.50
C GLU A 123 2.09 16.61 -8.36
N ASN A 124 2.24 16.18 -7.11
CA ASN A 124 1.87 17.01 -5.96
C ASN A 124 3.05 17.53 -5.14
N PHE A 125 4.26 17.00 -5.36
CA PHE A 125 5.43 17.41 -4.59
C PHE A 125 6.27 18.36 -5.44
N SER A 126 6.78 19.44 -4.82
CA SER A 126 7.73 20.33 -5.49
C SER A 126 9.03 19.59 -5.85
N ALA A 127 9.82 20.15 -6.77
CA ALA A 127 11.12 19.56 -7.15
C ALA A 127 12.07 19.36 -5.95
N ASP A 128 12.05 20.28 -4.98
CA ASP A 128 12.85 20.19 -3.76
C ASP A 128 12.31 19.09 -2.83
N GLU A 129 11.00 18.94 -2.72
CA GLU A 129 10.35 17.87 -1.95
C GLU A 129 10.58 16.50 -2.60
N LEU A 130 10.48 16.40 -3.93
CA LEU A 130 10.81 15.20 -4.69
C LEU A 130 12.29 14.84 -4.55
N THR A 131 13.19 15.83 -4.49
CA THR A 131 14.62 15.58 -4.27
C THR A 131 14.89 15.05 -2.86
N LYS A 132 14.21 15.58 -1.84
CA LYS A 132 14.28 15.05 -0.45
C LYS A 132 13.60 13.68 -0.33
N SER A 133 12.53 13.47 -1.09
CA SER A 133 11.76 12.23 -1.14
C SER A 133 12.37 11.18 -2.06
N GLN A 134 13.35 11.53 -2.90
CA GLN A 134 13.86 10.64 -3.95
C GLN A 134 14.43 9.33 -3.40
N LYS A 135 15.08 9.40 -2.23
CA LYS A 135 15.57 8.20 -1.54
C LYS A 135 14.41 7.35 -1.03
N PHE A 136 13.38 7.96 -0.47
CA PHE A 136 12.16 7.28 -0.05
C PHE A 136 11.49 6.63 -1.27
N LEU A 137 11.19 7.39 -2.32
CA LEU A 137 10.60 6.95 -3.58
C LEU A 137 11.32 5.76 -4.23
N LYS A 138 12.65 5.82 -4.32
CA LYS A 138 13.45 4.72 -4.91
C LYS A 138 13.44 3.47 -4.06
N ILE A 139 13.38 3.62 -2.73
CA ILE A 139 13.25 2.49 -1.81
C ILE A 139 11.86 1.87 -2.01
N GLN A 140 10.80 2.66 -2.03
CA GLN A 140 9.43 2.17 -2.26
C GLN A 140 9.30 1.34 -3.54
N LEU A 141 9.68 1.94 -4.68
CA LEU A 141 9.54 1.32 -6.00
C LEU A 141 10.37 0.03 -6.16
N SER A 142 11.47 -0.08 -5.42
CA SER A 142 12.41 -1.21 -5.49
C SER A 142 12.21 -2.24 -4.39
N ASN A 143 11.36 -1.98 -3.39
CA ASN A 143 11.27 -2.83 -2.21
C ASN A 143 10.00 -3.68 -2.18
N HIS A 144 8.86 -3.20 -2.66
CA HIS A 144 7.62 -3.92 -2.40
C HIS A 144 7.53 -5.22 -3.22
N LEU A 145 7.60 -5.13 -4.55
CA LEU A 145 7.54 -6.32 -5.42
C LEU A 145 8.79 -7.20 -5.30
N ASP A 146 9.96 -6.57 -5.22
CA ASP A 146 11.23 -7.28 -5.04
C ASP A 146 11.32 -7.93 -3.66
N GLY A 147 10.78 -7.30 -2.62
CA GLY A 147 10.70 -7.80 -1.26
C GLY A 147 9.75 -8.97 -1.14
N LEU A 148 8.59 -8.91 -1.82
CA LEU A 148 7.66 -10.05 -1.88
C LEU A 148 8.36 -11.30 -2.43
N ILE A 149 9.33 -11.16 -3.32
CA ILE A 149 10.11 -12.28 -3.87
C ILE A 149 11.32 -12.64 -2.98
N LYS A 150 12.11 -11.64 -2.56
CA LYS A 150 13.40 -11.85 -1.88
C LYS A 150 13.24 -12.22 -0.41
N GLU A 151 12.19 -11.74 0.24
CA GLU A 151 11.97 -11.91 1.68
C GLU A 151 10.95 -13.00 2.00
N LEU A 152 10.33 -13.56 0.97
CA LEU A 152 9.50 -14.74 1.10
C LEU A 152 10.29 -15.87 1.77
N PRO A 153 9.77 -16.52 2.82
CA PRO A 153 10.48 -17.62 3.45
C PRO A 153 10.79 -18.70 2.40
N SER A 154 12.05 -19.16 2.35
CA SER A 154 12.55 -19.99 1.24
C SER A 154 11.75 -21.25 0.96
N ARG A 155 11.13 -21.84 1.99
CA ARG A 155 10.21 -23.00 1.86
C ARG A 155 8.96 -22.71 1.01
N TYR A 156 8.60 -21.44 0.85
CA TYR A 156 7.46 -20.95 0.09
C TYR A 156 7.83 -20.37 -1.28
N GLY A 157 9.06 -20.61 -1.76
CA GLY A 157 9.52 -20.11 -3.06
C GLY A 157 8.71 -20.60 -4.27
N SER A 158 7.91 -21.65 -4.14
CA SER A 158 7.01 -22.15 -5.19
C SER A 158 5.53 -21.97 -4.85
N SER A 159 4.70 -21.78 -5.87
CA SER A 159 3.24 -21.69 -5.72
C SER A 159 2.65 -22.93 -5.04
N ILE A 160 3.14 -24.13 -5.39
CA ILE A 160 2.71 -25.40 -4.75
C ILE A 160 2.98 -25.38 -3.25
N ALA A 161 4.15 -24.91 -2.83
CA ALA A 161 4.47 -24.84 -1.40
C ALA A 161 3.57 -23.85 -0.65
N ARG A 162 3.18 -22.73 -1.29
CA ARG A 162 2.26 -21.75 -0.72
C ARG A 162 0.83 -22.27 -0.65
N GLN A 163 0.36 -23.00 -1.66
CA GLN A 163 -0.95 -23.64 -1.66
C GLN A 163 -1.13 -24.65 -0.51
N ASN A 164 -0.03 -25.28 -0.04
CA ASN A 164 -0.06 -26.24 1.06
C ASN A 164 -0.20 -25.60 2.45
N LEU A 165 -0.02 -24.28 2.58
CA LEU A 165 -0.26 -23.57 3.85
C LEU A 165 -1.66 -22.96 3.82
N THR A 166 -2.60 -23.59 4.52
CA THR A 166 -4.00 -23.13 4.61
C THR A 166 -4.18 -21.99 5.60
N ALA A 167 -5.10 -21.08 5.34
CA ALA A 167 -5.49 -20.04 6.29
C ALA A 167 -6.21 -20.66 7.51
N VAL A 168 -5.93 -20.14 8.71
CA VAL A 168 -6.76 -20.37 9.90
C VAL A 168 -7.98 -19.46 9.83
N LYS A 169 -9.17 -20.06 9.80
CA LYS A 169 -10.47 -19.35 9.82
C LYS A 169 -11.01 -19.27 11.24
#